data_AF-K4K0B0-F1
#
_entry.id   AF-K4K0B0-F1
#
_cell.length_a   1.000
_cell.length_b   1.000
_cell.length_c   1.000
_cell.angle_alpha   90.00
_cell.angle_beta   90.00
_cell.angle_gamma   90.00
#
_symmetry.space_group_name_H-M   'P 1'
#
loop_
_entity.id
_entity.type
_entity.pdbx_description
1 polymer ?
#
loop_
_entity_poly.entity_id
_entity_poly.type
_entity_poly.pdbx_seq_one_letter_code
_entity_poly.pdbx_strand_id
1 'polypeptide(L)' 'CTFEEYPLILVDVKRGSNAVTLSWNRFENAQSGILFGLEPDIFIDSAQTLTLHHNYFSNLELRGVLARRGKIHAYNNYYE' A
#
# COMPACT_ATOMS: atom_id res chain seq x y z
N CYS A 1 9.46 7.59 5.86
CA CYS A 1 9.56 8.49 4.68
C CYS A 1 8.27 9.27 4.50
N THR A 2 8.30 10.39 3.79
CA THR A 2 7.08 11.10 3.36
C THR A 2 6.90 10.86 1.87
N PHE A 3 5.69 10.47 1.47
CA PHE A 3 5.26 10.34 0.09
C PHE A 3 4.05 11.25 -0.09
N GLU A 4 4.18 12.24 -0.97
CA GLU A 4 3.18 13.29 -1.15
C GLU A 4 3.09 13.70 -2.64
N GLU A 5 1.95 14.29 -3.01
CA GLU A 5 1.77 14.99 -4.28
C GLU A 5 1.97 14.12 -5.53
N TYR A 6 1.25 13.00 -5.61
CA TYR A 6 1.16 12.19 -6.82
C TYR A 6 -0.30 11.85 -7.14
N PRO A 7 -0.76 12.00 -8.40
CA PRO A 7 -2.18 11.94 -8.72
C PRO A 7 -2.84 10.58 -8.47
N LEU A 8 -2.08 9.48 -8.51
CA LEU A 8 -2.63 8.12 -8.42
C LEU A 8 -2.17 7.40 -7.15
N ILE A 9 -1.09 6.62 -7.24
CA ILE A 9 -0.62 5.74 -6.18
C ILE A 9 0.82 6.12 -5.80
N LEU A 10 1.09 6.27 -4.51
CA LEU A 10 2.40 6.68 -4.01
C LEU A 10 3.41 5.53 -3.95
N VAL A 11 2.99 4.32 -3.55
CA VAL A 11 3.86 3.14 -3.47
C VAL A 11 3.20 1.91 -4.08
N ASP A 12 3.93 1.24 -4.97
CA ASP A 12 3.53 -0.02 -5.60
C ASP A 12 4.33 -1.21 -5.07
N VAL A 13 3.64 -2.20 -4.52
CA VAL A 13 4.19 -3.51 -4.14
C VAL A 13 3.54 -4.57 -5.03
N LYS A 14 4.28 -5.07 -6.02
CA LYS A 14 3.71 -5.86 -7.13
C LYS A 14 4.60 -7.04 -7.53
N ARG A 15 4.11 -7.87 -8.45
CA ARG A 15 4.86 -8.95 -9.14
C ARG A 15 5.63 -9.88 -8.17
N GLY A 16 4.97 -10.28 -7.09
CA GLY A 16 5.52 -11.29 -6.18
C GLY A 16 6.55 -10.74 -5.21
N SER A 17 6.52 -9.42 -4.99
CA SER A 17 7.28 -8.79 -3.93
C SER A 17 6.88 -9.39 -2.58
N ASN A 18 7.87 -9.90 -1.85
CA ASN A 18 7.71 -10.67 -0.62
C ASN A 18 8.48 -10.02 0.52
N ALA A 19 8.01 -10.23 1.76
CA ALA A 19 8.62 -9.74 3.00
C ALA A 19 8.81 -8.21 3.02
N VAL A 20 7.86 -7.48 2.43
CA VAL A 20 7.90 -6.01 2.40
C VAL A 20 7.37 -5.46 3.73
N THR A 21 8.08 -4.50 4.34
CA THR A 21 7.58 -3.73 5.49
C THR A 21 7.60 -2.24 5.15
N LEU A 22 6.44 -1.59 5.25
CA LEU A 22 6.33 -0.13 5.23
C LEU A 22 5.97 0.32 6.64
N SER A 23 6.89 1.04 7.28
CA SER A 23 6.68 1.55 8.64
C SER A 23 7.16 2.98 8.83
N TRP A 24 6.48 3.71 9.71
CA TRP A 24 6.81 5.11 10.04
C TRP A 24 6.89 6.01 8.79
N ASN A 25 5.95 5.82 7.87
CA ASN A 25 5.79 6.67 6.68
C ASN A 25 4.56 7.58 6.77
N ARG A 26 4.56 8.64 5.98
CA ARG A 26 3.40 9.48 5.70
C ARG A 26 3.00 9.31 4.23
N PHE A 27 1.73 9.05 3.98
CA PHE A 27 1.13 8.95 2.63
C PHE A 27 0.04 10.00 2.52
N GLU A 28 0.27 11.03 1.70
CA GLU A 28 -0.52 12.26 1.72
C GLU A 28 -0.85 12.74 0.30
N ASN A 29 -2.01 13.38 0.12
CA ASN A 29 -2.36 14.15 -1.08
C ASN A 29 -2.29 13.33 -2.40
N ALA A 30 -2.97 12.19 -2.44
CA ALA A 30 -2.99 11.29 -3.60
C ALA A 30 -4.34 10.56 -3.72
N GLN A 31 -4.61 9.91 -4.86
CA GLN A 31 -5.81 9.08 -4.96
C GLN A 31 -5.76 7.87 -4.02
N SER A 32 -4.61 7.22 -3.87
CA SER A 32 -4.38 6.12 -2.93
C SER A 32 -2.94 6.04 -2.45
N GLY A 33 -2.73 5.53 -1.23
CA GLY A 33 -1.39 5.44 -0.64
C GLY A 33 -0.56 4.32 -1.27
N ILE A 34 -1.03 3.09 -1.11
CA ILE A 34 -0.28 1.89 -1.50
C ILE A 34 -1.12 1.02 -2.43
N LEU A 35 -0.55 0.50 -3.50
CA LEU A 35 -1.11 -0.62 -4.26
C LEU A 35 -0.32 -1.89 -3.95
N PHE A 36 -1.01 -2.88 -3.39
CA PHE A 36 -0.47 -4.19 -3.11
C PHE A 36 -1.09 -5.21 -4.05
N GLY A 37 -0.32 -5.65 -5.04
CA GLY A 37 -0.76 -6.58 -6.08
C GLY A 37 -1.38 -5.91 -7.31
N LEU A 38 -1.23 -6.55 -8.46
CA LEU A 38 -1.91 -6.17 -9.70
C LEU A 38 -3.24 -6.90 -9.82
N GLU A 39 -4.19 -6.32 -10.55
CA GLU A 39 -5.36 -7.06 -11.03
C GLU A 39 -4.87 -8.03 -12.11
N PRO A 40 -5.11 -9.35 -12.00
CA PRO A 40 -4.54 -10.27 -12.95
C PRO A 40 -5.49 -10.51 -14.13
N ASP A 41 -4.95 -10.50 -15.35
CA ASP A 41 -5.58 -11.17 -16.50
C ASP A 41 -5.04 -12.60 -16.71
N ILE A 42 -3.84 -12.95 -16.19
CA ILE A 42 -3.17 -14.22 -16.56
C ILE A 42 -2.45 -14.95 -15.41
N PHE A 43 -1.89 -14.25 -14.42
CA PHE A 43 -1.16 -14.88 -13.30
C PHE A 43 -1.61 -14.35 -11.93
N ILE A 44 -1.92 -15.29 -11.03
CA ILE A 44 -2.31 -15.01 -9.66
C ILE A 44 -1.05 -15.01 -8.80
N ASP A 45 -0.65 -13.84 -8.32
CA ASP A 45 0.41 -13.72 -7.33
C ASP A 45 -0.17 -13.69 -5.92
N SER A 46 -0.23 -14.87 -5.30
CA SER A 46 -0.72 -15.05 -3.92
C SER A 46 0.40 -15.14 -2.89
N ALA A 47 1.66 -15.22 -3.33
CA ALA A 47 2.80 -15.37 -2.44
C ALA A 47 3.19 -14.05 -1.78
N GLN A 48 2.93 -12.91 -2.45
CA GLN A 48 3.23 -11.57 -1.95
C GLN A 48 2.79 -11.34 -0.50
N THR A 49 3.65 -10.68 0.27
CA THR A 49 3.45 -10.39 1.69
C THR A 49 3.86 -8.96 2.03
N LEU A 50 3.02 -8.29 2.82
CA LEU A 50 3.21 -6.90 3.22
C LEU A 50 2.90 -6.71 4.72
N THR A 51 3.80 -6.07 5.44
CA THR A 51 3.57 -5.57 6.80
C THR A 51 3.47 -4.06 6.80
N LEU A 52 2.40 -3.52 7.39
CA LEU A 52 2.15 -2.08 7.52
C LEU A 52 2.04 -1.73 9.00
N HIS A 53 2.90 -0.86 9.50
CA HIS A 53 2.72 -0.35 10.86
C HIS A 53 3.22 1.05 11.10
N HIS A 54 2.52 1.78 11.99
CA HIS A 54 2.88 3.14 12.39
C HIS A 54 3.01 4.10 11.20
N ASN A 55 2.25 3.87 10.13
CA ASN A 55 2.13 4.83 9.02
C ASN A 55 0.97 5.79 9.26
N TYR A 56 1.11 6.99 8.71
CA TYR A 56 0.10 8.04 8.67
C TYR A 56 -0.47 8.13 7.25
N PHE A 57 -1.79 8.05 7.11
CA PHE A 57 -2.51 8.22 5.85
C PHE A 57 -3.47 9.40 6.01
N SER A 58 -3.35 10.41 5.14
CA SER A 58 -4.17 11.63 5.20
C SER A 58 -4.44 12.17 3.80
N ASN A 59 -5.60 12.79 3.62
CA ASN A 59 -6.02 13.42 2.37
C ASN A 59 -5.84 12.49 1.15
N LEU A 60 -6.32 11.25 1.27
CA LEU A 60 -6.37 10.28 0.17
C LEU A 60 -7.78 10.22 -0.41
N GLU A 61 -7.92 10.33 -1.73
CA GLU A 61 -9.25 10.40 -2.35
C GLU A 61 -10.04 9.09 -2.22
N LEU A 62 -9.35 7.94 -2.25
CA LEU A 62 -9.98 6.61 -2.21
C LEU A 62 -9.56 5.79 -1.00
N ARG A 63 -8.35 5.21 -1.01
CA ARG A 63 -7.92 4.21 -0.03
C ARG A 63 -6.46 4.39 0.37
N GLY A 64 -6.15 4.17 1.64
CA GLY A 64 -4.75 4.08 2.08
C GLY A 64 -4.01 2.88 1.48
N VAL A 65 -4.69 1.74 1.34
CA VAL A 65 -4.12 0.52 0.74
C VAL A 65 -5.14 -0.10 -0.21
N LEU A 66 -4.79 -0.16 -1.49
CA LEU A 66 -5.47 -0.93 -2.51
C LEU A 66 -4.84 -2.33 -2.56
N ALA A 67 -5.40 -3.25 -1.78
CA ALA A 67 -4.89 -4.61 -1.65
C ALA A 67 -5.59 -5.57 -2.62
N ARG A 68 -4.79 -6.36 -3.34
CA ARG A 68 -5.22 -7.39 -4.28
C ARG A 68 -4.42 -8.66 -4.02
N ARG A 69 -5.10 -9.66 -3.45
CA ARG A 69 -4.54 -10.99 -3.12
C ARG A 69 -3.36 -10.86 -2.13
N GLY A 70 -2.69 -11.98 -1.80
CA GLY A 70 -1.57 -11.98 -0.85
C GLY A 70 -1.98 -11.84 0.62
N LYS A 71 -0.98 -11.78 1.50
CA LYS A 71 -1.18 -11.61 2.96
C LYS A 71 -0.69 -10.24 3.41
N ILE A 72 -1.55 -9.54 4.15
CA ILE A 72 -1.20 -8.27 4.80
C ILE A 72 -1.28 -8.43 6.31
N HIS A 73 -0.25 -7.96 7.01
CA HIS A 73 -0.29 -7.71 8.44
C HIS A 73 -0.27 -6.20 8.68
N ALA A 74 -1.39 -5.61 9.10
CA ALA A 74 -1.51 -4.18 9.33
C ALA A 74 -1.87 -3.92 10.80
N TYR A 75 -1.04 -3.15 11.51
CA TYR A 75 -1.27 -2.80 12.91
C TYR A 75 -0.78 -1.38 13.22
N ASN A 76 -1.44 -0.68 14.14
CA ASN A 76 -1.07 0.67 14.59
C ASN A 76 -0.82 1.68 13.46
N ASN A 77 -1.58 1.62 12.36
CA ASN A 77 -1.57 2.68 11.35
C ASN A 77 -2.67 3.70 11.68
N TYR A 78 -2.42 4.97 11.40
CA TYR A 78 -3.39 6.04 11.60
C TYR A 78 -3.96 6.49 10.25
N TYR A 79 -5.28 6.53 10.15
CA TYR A 79 -6.03 7.01 9.01
C TYR A 79 -6.86 8.21 9.47
N GLU A 80 -6.61 9.37 8.88
CA GLU A 80 -7.43 10.58 9.04
C GLU A 80 -8.64 10.55 8.11
#